data_AF-A0A161Z8L7-F1
#
_entry.id   AF-A0A161Z8L7-F1
#
_cell.length_a   1.000
_cell.length_b   1.000
_cell.length_c   1.000
_cell.angle_alpha   90.00
_cell.angle_beta   90.00
_cell.angle_gamma   90.00
#
_symmetry.space_group_name_H-M   'P 1'
#
loop_
_entity.id
_entity.type
_entity.pdbx_description
1 polymer ?
#
loop_
_entity_poly.entity_id
_entity_poly.type
_entity_poly.pdbx_seq_one_letter_code
_entity_poly.pdbx_strand_id
1 'polypeptide(L)'
;MNVCRYKGFSLVVMLRDEHCPPHVHVDAGTWSARFRFSFWHNGVELWDVVPHSHRPPLAVLEGLRQALRQPAHLRRARSIWWSKLQTACLDNQLWDWQGNEVVVMKWIGSTTYIIGSARYEPESNKTLLSLMGAPEGVEIEL
;
A
#
# COMPACT_ATOMS: atom_id res chain seq x y z
N MET A 1 -4.38 -6.23 14.19
CA MET A 1 -3.73 -7.31 13.39
C MET A 1 -2.28 -6.93 13.18
N ASN A 2 -1.35 -7.60 13.87
CA ASN A 2 0.06 -7.19 13.91
C ASN A 2 0.81 -7.62 12.64
N VAL A 3 1.45 -6.65 11.97
CA VAL A 3 2.32 -6.86 10.82
C VAL A 3 3.72 -7.19 11.29
N CYS A 4 4.34 -6.28 12.04
CA CYS A 4 5.66 -6.47 12.62
C CYS A 4 5.88 -5.54 13.81
N ARG A 5 7.07 -5.63 14.42
CA ARG A 5 7.50 -4.75 15.50
C ARG A 5 8.87 -4.15 15.19
N TYR A 6 9.09 -2.91 15.61
CA TYR A 6 10.38 -2.23 15.50
C TYR A 6 10.64 -1.44 16.79
N LYS A 7 11.74 -1.77 17.50
CA LYS A 7 12.16 -1.10 18.73
C LYS A 7 11.02 -0.84 19.73
N GLY A 8 10.17 -1.84 19.95
CA GLY A 8 9.03 -1.77 20.86
C GLY A 8 7.72 -1.28 20.24
N PHE A 9 7.76 -0.56 19.12
CA PHE A 9 6.58 -0.11 18.39
C PHE A 9 5.96 -1.24 17.56
N SER A 10 4.64 -1.30 17.52
CA SER A 10 3.89 -2.26 16.70
C SER A 10 3.36 -1.58 15.46
N LEU A 11 3.55 -2.21 14.29
CA LEU A 11 2.91 -1.82 13.05
C LEU A 11 1.69 -2.71 12.86
N VAL A 12 0.52 -2.11 12.72
CA VAL A 12 -0.75 -2.84 12.65
C VAL A 12 -1.59 -2.32 11.49
N VAL A 13 -2.30 -3.21 10.81
CA VAL A 13 -3.46 -2.80 10.00
C VAL A 13 -4.63 -2.70 10.99
N MET A 14 -5.23 -1.51 11.14
CA MET A 14 -6.49 -1.37 11.86
C MET A 14 -7.61 -1.81 10.91
N LEU A 15 -8.84 -1.97 11.38
CA LEU A 15 -9.94 -2.47 10.54
C LEU A 15 -11.19 -1.62 10.61
N ARG A 16 -11.29 -0.78 11.65
CA ARG A 16 -12.40 0.15 11.80
C ARG A 16 -12.02 1.42 11.07
N ASP A 17 -12.92 1.88 10.22
CA ASP A 17 -12.80 3.14 9.47
C ASP A 17 -11.57 3.21 8.54
N GLU A 18 -11.02 2.04 8.19
CA GLU A 18 -9.96 1.95 7.19
C GLU A 18 -10.50 2.27 5.81
N HIS A 19 -9.76 3.10 5.10
CA HIS A 19 -10.09 3.59 3.78
C HIS A 19 -8.81 3.66 2.95
N CYS A 20 -8.99 3.72 1.64
CA CYS A 20 -7.87 3.87 0.72
C CYS A 20 -7.08 5.16 1.01
N PRO A 21 -5.75 5.16 0.75
CA PRO A 21 -4.91 4.04 0.28
C PRO A 21 -4.55 2.98 1.36
N PRO A 22 -4.02 1.81 0.97
CA PRO A 22 -3.54 0.78 1.90
C PRO A 22 -2.47 1.31 2.84
N HIS A 23 -2.67 1.11 4.15
CA HIS A 23 -1.76 1.64 5.15
C HIS A 23 -1.68 0.81 6.43
N VAL A 24 -0.63 1.04 7.21
CA VAL A 24 -0.47 0.52 8.57
C VAL A 24 -0.35 1.69 9.55
N HIS A 25 -0.72 1.42 10.79
CA HIS A 25 -0.69 2.36 11.89
C HIS A 25 0.38 1.96 12.90
N VAL A 26 0.96 2.97 13.53
CA VAL A 26 1.80 2.88 14.72
C VAL A 26 1.17 3.77 15.76
N ASP A 27 0.90 3.20 16.94
CA ASP A 27 0.46 3.96 18.11
C ASP A 27 1.55 3.88 19.18
N ALA A 28 2.07 5.03 19.58
CA ALA A 28 3.09 5.20 20.61
C ALA A 28 2.55 5.94 21.86
N GLY A 29 1.23 6.09 21.98
CA GLY A 29 0.55 6.73 23.10
C GLY A 29 0.54 8.26 23.03
N THR A 30 1.70 8.90 22.85
CA THR A 30 1.78 10.38 22.73
C THR A 30 1.74 10.87 21.29
N TRP A 31 1.95 9.96 20.34
CA TRP A 31 1.84 10.18 18.90
C TRP A 31 1.43 8.89 18.22
N SER A 32 0.85 9.03 17.03
CA SER A 32 0.57 7.95 16.10
C SER A 32 1.11 8.32 14.73
N ALA A 33 1.48 7.33 13.94
CA ALA A 33 1.92 7.52 12.55
C ALA A 33 1.28 6.50 11.64
N ARG A 34 1.00 6.92 10.41
CA ARG A 34 0.49 6.03 9.36
C ARG A 34 1.50 5.90 8.24
N PHE A 35 1.68 4.69 7.73
CA PHE A 35 2.56 4.42 6.61
C PHE A 35 1.78 3.76 5.49
N ARG A 36 1.81 4.36 4.30
CA ARG A 36 1.16 3.82 3.10
C ARG A 36 2.02 2.76 2.44
N PHE A 37 1.36 1.76 1.89
CA PHE A 37 1.94 0.81 0.96
C PHE A 37 1.01 0.63 -0.25
N SER A 38 1.46 -0.13 -1.23
CA SER A 38 0.71 -0.35 -2.46
C SER A 38 0.65 -1.83 -2.85
N PHE A 39 -0.34 -2.15 -3.67
CA PHE A 39 -0.50 -3.44 -4.33
C PHE A 39 0.11 -3.47 -5.74
N TRP A 40 0.75 -2.39 -6.23
CA TRP A 40 1.44 -2.41 -7.53
C TRP A 40 2.97 -2.21 -7.44
N HIS A 41 3.49 -1.80 -6.28
CA HIS A 41 4.93 -1.65 -6.05
C HIS A 41 5.28 -1.86 -4.56
N ASN A 42 6.57 -2.06 -4.28
CA ASN A 42 7.12 -2.29 -2.94
C ASN A 42 7.53 -1.00 -2.19
N GLY A 43 6.95 0.12 -2.59
CA GLY A 43 7.16 1.40 -1.91
C GLY A 43 6.43 1.44 -0.57
N VAL A 44 7.07 2.07 0.41
CA VAL A 44 6.46 2.43 1.69
C VAL A 44 6.79 3.88 1.99
N GLU A 45 5.76 4.65 2.33
CA GLU A 45 5.86 6.08 2.59
C GLU A 45 5.21 6.45 3.92
N LEU A 46 5.78 7.43 4.62
CA LEU A 46 5.08 8.06 5.74
C LEU A 46 3.89 8.84 5.19
N TRP A 47 2.69 8.56 5.69
CA TRP A 47 1.49 9.32 5.38
C TRP A 47 1.43 10.56 6.26
N ASP A 48 1.36 10.37 7.57
CA ASP A 48 1.25 11.43 8.55
C ASP A 48 1.72 10.99 9.94
N VAL A 49 1.79 11.98 10.82
CA VAL A 49 2.03 11.82 12.25
C VAL A 49 1.05 12.73 13.00
N VAL A 50 0.35 12.17 13.97
CA VAL A 50 -0.70 12.87 14.75
C VAL A 50 -0.44 12.69 16.25
N PRO A 51 -0.45 13.77 17.06
CA PRO A 51 -0.40 15.16 16.63
C PRO A 51 0.98 15.51 16.05
N HIS A 52 1.03 16.45 15.10
CA HIS A 52 2.30 16.89 14.51
C HIS A 52 3.27 17.47 15.56
N SER A 53 2.74 18.08 16.63
CA SER A 53 3.53 18.66 17.73
C SER A 53 4.34 17.63 18.53
N HIS A 54 3.93 16.36 18.52
CA HIS A 54 4.62 15.28 19.25
C HIS A 54 5.38 14.34 18.31
N ARG A 55 5.71 14.82 17.11
CA ARG A 55 6.39 14.01 16.11
C ARG A 55 7.71 13.46 16.66
N PRO A 56 7.95 12.14 16.56
CA PRO A 56 9.20 11.54 17.01
C PRO A 56 10.38 11.93 16.08
N PRO A 57 11.63 11.68 16.49
CA PRO A 57 12.78 11.89 15.62
C PRO A 57 12.64 11.18 14.27
N LEU A 58 13.10 11.82 13.19
CA LEU A 58 12.99 11.28 11.83
C LEU A 58 13.61 9.87 11.69
N ALA A 59 14.68 9.59 12.42
CA ALA A 59 15.31 8.26 12.43
C ALA A 59 14.38 7.15 12.94
N VAL A 60 13.44 7.46 13.84
CA VAL A 60 12.43 6.49 14.31
C VAL A 60 11.43 6.21 13.19
N LEU A 61 10.92 7.25 12.53
CA LEU A 61 9.97 7.13 11.42
C LEU A 61 10.59 6.37 10.23
N GLU A 62 11.84 6.67 9.90
CA GLU A 62 12.57 5.97 8.84
C GLU A 62 12.83 4.51 9.22
N GLY A 63 13.19 4.24 10.49
CA GLY A 63 13.34 2.87 10.99
C GLY A 63 12.06 2.05 10.88
N LEU A 64 10.91 2.64 11.22
CA LEU A 64 9.58 2.03 11.05
C LEU A 64 9.25 1.78 9.58
N ARG A 65 9.52 2.76 8.71
CA ARG A 65 9.31 2.65 7.26
C ARG A 65 10.13 1.51 6.66
N GLN A 66 11.41 1.42 7.01
CA GLN A 66 12.32 0.36 6.54
C GLN A 66 11.97 -1.01 7.11
N ALA A 67 11.51 -1.06 8.36
CA ALA A 67 10.98 -2.29 8.94
C ALA A 67 9.75 -2.77 8.17
N LEU A 68 8.79 -1.90 7.84
CA LEU A 68 7.61 -2.27 7.04
C LEU A 68 7.99 -2.69 5.62
N ARG A 69 8.98 -2.03 5.01
CA ARG A 69 9.42 -2.28 3.63
C ARG A 69 10.07 -3.66 3.43
N GLN A 70 10.44 -4.35 4.51
CA GLN A 70 10.97 -5.72 4.38
C GLN A 70 9.96 -6.62 3.68
N PRO A 71 10.36 -7.46 2.69
CA PRO A 71 9.43 -8.22 1.85
C PRO A 71 8.41 -9.04 2.65
N ALA A 72 8.86 -9.73 3.70
CA ALA A 72 7.98 -10.53 4.55
C ALA A 72 6.92 -9.69 5.30
N HIS A 73 7.30 -8.49 5.76
CA HIS A 73 6.38 -7.59 6.46
C HIS A 73 5.39 -6.94 5.50
N LEU A 74 5.84 -6.53 4.32
CA LEU A 74 4.99 -5.92 3.31
C LEU A 74 3.98 -6.92 2.74
N ARG A 75 4.42 -8.15 2.42
CA ARG A 75 3.51 -9.25 2.06
C ARG A 75 2.47 -9.49 3.15
N ARG A 76 2.89 -9.54 4.42
CA ARG A 76 1.97 -9.73 5.55
C ARG A 76 0.97 -8.58 5.69
N ALA A 77 1.39 -7.33 5.51
CA ALA A 77 0.51 -6.17 5.53
C ALA A 77 -0.55 -6.26 4.41
N ARG A 78 -0.13 -6.57 3.18
CA ARG A 78 -1.02 -6.81 2.04
C ARG A 78 -2.00 -7.95 2.29
N SER A 79 -1.54 -9.08 2.81
CA SER A 79 -2.40 -10.22 3.12
C SER A 79 -3.45 -9.89 4.18
N ILE A 80 -3.06 -9.17 5.24
CA ILE A 80 -4.00 -8.73 6.28
C ILE A 80 -5.03 -7.77 5.68
N TRP A 81 -4.59 -6.72 4.99
CA TRP A 81 -5.45 -5.74 4.32
C TRP A 81 -6.43 -6.42 3.37
N TRP A 82 -5.92 -7.24 2.46
CA TRP A 82 -6.73 -7.96 1.48
C TRP A 82 -7.77 -8.84 2.16
N SER A 83 -7.37 -9.66 3.14
CA SER A 83 -8.28 -10.58 3.84
C SER A 83 -9.46 -9.90 4.54
N LYS A 84 -9.42 -8.58 4.72
CA LYS A 84 -10.44 -7.83 5.47
C LYS A 84 -11.17 -6.80 4.63
N LEU A 85 -10.46 -6.07 3.77
CA LEU A 85 -11.04 -5.00 2.97
C LEU A 85 -11.33 -5.42 1.53
N GLN A 86 -10.72 -6.53 1.05
CA GLN A 86 -10.94 -7.08 -0.29
C GLN A 86 -10.81 -6.04 -1.42
N THR A 87 -9.91 -5.07 -1.26
CA THR A 87 -9.59 -4.06 -2.28
C THR A 87 -8.10 -3.77 -2.28
N ALA A 88 -7.55 -3.59 -3.49
CA ALA A 88 -6.19 -3.10 -3.71
C ALA A 88 -6.11 -1.56 -3.75
N CYS A 89 -7.27 -0.89 -3.71
CA CYS A 89 -7.42 0.56 -3.88
C CYS A 89 -6.89 1.09 -5.21
N LEU A 90 -6.88 0.27 -6.28
CA LEU A 90 -6.39 0.64 -7.62
C LEU A 90 -7.52 0.79 -8.65
N ASP A 91 -8.74 0.38 -8.32
CA ASP A 91 -9.89 0.45 -9.22
C ASP A 91 -10.14 1.91 -9.64
N ASN A 92 -10.44 2.10 -10.92
CA ASN A 92 -10.62 3.41 -11.58
C ASN A 92 -9.36 4.30 -11.64
N GLN A 93 -8.18 3.82 -11.23
CA GLN A 93 -6.92 4.49 -11.52
C GLN A 93 -6.44 4.17 -12.94
N LEU A 94 -5.46 4.92 -13.43
CA LEU A 94 -4.87 4.70 -14.75
C LEU A 94 -3.60 3.86 -14.63
N TRP A 95 -3.47 2.87 -15.50
CA TRP A 95 -2.26 2.09 -15.72
C TRP A 95 -1.56 2.58 -16.98
N ASP A 96 -0.28 2.99 -16.86
CA ASP A 96 0.57 3.32 -18.01
C ASP A 96 1.35 2.06 -18.43
N TRP A 97 0.98 1.49 -19.58
CA TRP A 97 1.61 0.28 -20.10
C TRP A 97 3.10 0.48 -20.42
N GLN A 98 3.50 1.69 -20.81
CA GLN A 98 4.89 1.98 -21.14
C GLN A 98 5.73 2.15 -19.88
N GLY A 99 5.17 2.78 -18.84
CA GLY A 99 5.83 3.01 -17.56
C GLY A 99 5.77 1.83 -16.59
N ASN A 100 4.87 0.87 -16.81
CA ASN A 100 4.57 -0.23 -15.90
C ASN A 100 4.18 0.30 -14.49
N GLU A 101 3.38 1.36 -14.46
CA GLU A 101 3.05 2.10 -13.24
C GLU A 101 1.60 2.59 -13.22
N VAL A 102 1.09 2.83 -12.01
CA VAL A 102 -0.19 3.49 -11.80
C VAL A 102 0.02 5.00 -11.75
N VAL A 103 -0.75 5.76 -12.54
CA VAL A 103 -0.64 7.22 -12.67
C VAL A 103 -1.93 7.91 -12.23
N VAL A 104 -1.80 9.03 -11.51
CA VAL A 104 -2.94 9.77 -10.94
C VAL A 104 -3.50 10.81 -11.92
N MET A 105 -2.64 11.44 -12.72
CA MET A 105 -3.03 12.42 -13.75
C MET A 105 -1.99 12.42 -14.87
N LYS A 106 -2.23 11.63 -15.91
CA LYS A 106 -1.59 11.80 -17.23
C LYS A 106 -2.71 12.06 -18.22
N TRP A 107 -2.40 12.80 -19.29
CA TRP A 107 -3.28 12.80 -20.47
C TRP A 107 -3.51 11.36 -20.89
N ILE A 108 -4.78 10.99 -21.14
CA ILE A 108 -5.11 9.66 -21.67
C ILE A 108 -4.42 9.55 -23.03
N GLY A 109 -3.25 8.94 -23.04
CA GLY A 109 -2.48 8.65 -24.24
C GLY A 109 -2.86 7.27 -24.76
N SER A 110 -2.33 6.89 -25.92
CA SER A 110 -2.61 5.58 -26.54
C SER A 110 -2.12 4.38 -25.72
N THR A 111 -1.38 4.59 -24.62
CA THR A 111 -0.79 3.54 -23.79
C THR A 111 -1.34 3.48 -22.37
N THR A 112 -2.30 4.36 -22.02
CA THR A 112 -2.91 4.39 -20.68
C THR A 112 -4.28 3.74 -20.69
N TYR A 113 -4.52 2.84 -19.74
CA TYR A 113 -5.79 2.13 -19.59
C TYR A 113 -6.38 2.37 -18.21
N ILE A 114 -7.70 2.41 -18.09
CA ILE A 114 -8.35 2.46 -16.78
C ILE A 114 -8.33 1.06 -16.17
N ILE A 115 -7.93 0.95 -14.92
CA ILE A 115 -8.02 -0.29 -14.15
C ILE A 115 -9.49 -0.51 -13.79
N GLY A 116 -10.11 -1.50 -14.43
CA GLY A 116 -11.50 -1.90 -14.14
C GLY A 116 -11.62 -2.68 -12.85
N SER A 117 -10.64 -3.54 -12.56
CA SER A 117 -10.53 -4.20 -11.25
C SER A 117 -9.08 -4.57 -10.91
N ALA A 118 -8.77 -4.59 -9.62
CA ALA A 118 -7.48 -5.05 -9.10
C ALA A 118 -7.66 -6.12 -8.01
N ARG A 119 -7.04 -7.28 -8.22
CA ARG A 119 -7.12 -8.44 -7.31
C ARG A 119 -5.73 -8.82 -6.81
N TYR A 120 -5.56 -8.90 -5.49
CA TYR A 120 -4.33 -9.42 -4.90
C TYR A 120 -4.45 -10.91 -4.58
N GLU A 121 -3.38 -11.66 -4.85
CA GLU A 121 -3.23 -13.08 -4.58
C GLU A 121 -2.16 -13.32 -3.50
N PRO A 122 -2.56 -13.54 -2.23
CA PRO A 122 -1.63 -13.65 -1.11
C PRO A 122 -0.63 -14.81 -1.21
N GLU A 123 -1.02 -15.92 -1.84
CA GLU A 123 -0.20 -17.15 -1.94
C GLU A 123 1.00 -16.94 -2.87
N SER A 124 0.77 -16.28 -4.01
CA SER A 124 1.77 -15.95 -5.02
C SER A 124 2.42 -14.57 -4.80
N ASN A 125 1.89 -13.74 -3.88
CA ASN A 125 2.28 -12.33 -3.69
C ASN A 125 2.18 -11.52 -4.99
N LYS A 126 1.09 -11.73 -5.74
CA LYS A 126 0.84 -11.09 -7.03
C LYS A 126 -0.37 -10.18 -6.99
N THR A 127 -0.36 -9.15 -7.83
CA THR A 127 -1.55 -8.35 -8.12
C THR A 127 -1.92 -8.50 -9.58
N LEU A 128 -3.18 -8.81 -9.84
CA LEU A 128 -3.77 -8.93 -11.16
C LEU A 128 -4.63 -7.70 -11.43
N LEU A 129 -4.37 -7.00 -12.53
CA LEU A 129 -5.16 -5.86 -12.99
C LEU A 129 -5.96 -6.27 -14.23
N SER A 130 -7.28 -6.06 -14.18
CA SER A 130 -8.13 -6.07 -15.38
C SER A 130 -8.21 -4.64 -15.90
N LEU A 131 -7.82 -4.44 -17.15
CA LEU A 131 -7.77 -3.12 -17.79
C LEU A 131 -8.95 -2.96 -18.75
N MET A 132 -9.67 -1.84 -18.66
CA MET A 132 -10.79 -1.55 -19.55
C MET A 132 -10.28 -1.25 -20.97
N GLY A 133 -10.79 -2.00 -21.95
CA GLY A 133 -10.46 -1.82 -23.36
C GLY A 133 -9.12 -2.42 -23.80
N ALA A 134 -8.36 -3.05 -22.88
CA ALA A 134 -7.16 -3.82 -23.24
C ALA A 134 -7.54 -5.28 -23.53
N PRO A 135 -6.85 -5.94 -24.48
CA PRO A 135 -7.06 -7.37 -24.75
C PRO A 135 -6.57 -8.27 -23.62
N GLU A 136 -5.56 -7.83 -22.86
CA GLU A 136 -4.92 -8.59 -21.79
C GLU A 136 -4.86 -7.76 -20.50
N GLY A 137 -4.87 -8.45 -19.36
CA GLY A 137 -4.63 -7.86 -18.05
C GLY A 137 -3.14 -7.73 -17.74
N VAL A 138 -2.83 -7.21 -16.55
CA VAL A 138 -1.45 -7.09 -16.05
C VAL A 138 -1.27 -7.95 -14.83
N GLU A 139 -0.19 -8.71 -14.80
CA GLU A 139 0.27 -9.44 -13.62
C GLU A 139 1.51 -8.74 -13.05
N ILE A 140 1.45 -8.39 -11.76
CA ILE A 140 2.52 -7.72 -11.04
C ILE A 140 3.03 -8.65 -9.94
N GLU A 141 4.29 -9.03 -10.00
CA GLU A 141 4.99 -9.75 -8.93
C GLU A 141 5.56 -8.75 -7.91
N LEU A 142 5.33 -9.01 -6.61
CA LEU A 142 5.70 -8.12 -5.52
C LEU A 142 6.69 -8.74 -4.53
#